data_AF-A0A9P8HVT4-F1
#
_entry.id   AF-A0A9P8HVT4-F1
#
_cell.length_a   1.000
_cell.length_b   1.000
_cell.length_c   1.000
_cell.angle_alpha   90.00
_cell.angle_beta   90.00
_cell.angle_gamma   90.00
#
_symmetry.space_group_name_H-M   'P 1'
#
loop_
_entity.id
_entity.type
_entity.pdbx_description
1 polymer ?
#
loop_
_entity_poly.entity_id
_entity_poly.type
_entity_poly.pdbx_seq_one_letter_code
_entity_poly.pdbx_strand_id
1 'polypeptide(L)' 'MANTITVKNIDELKKANKEAKPGDIITLQNGEWKDVTIELNCNGTKEQPVTFKAQDAGKVLISGHSQLKL' A
#
# COMPACT_ATOMS: atom_id res chain seq x y z
N MET A 1 6.24 -0.40 17.53
CA MET A 1 6.17 0.91 16.84
C MET A 1 5.70 0.61 15.43
N ALA A 2 4.61 1.23 14.97
CA ALA A 2 4.11 1.01 13.62
C ALA A 2 5.10 1.62 12.62
N ASN A 3 5.71 0.79 11.78
CA ASN A 3 6.61 1.29 10.74
C ASN A 3 5.77 1.87 9.61
N THR A 4 6.14 3.06 9.15
CA THR A 4 5.45 3.70 8.03
C THR A 4 6.31 3.53 6.79
N ILE A 5 5.79 2.79 5.81
CA ILE A 5 6.48 2.53 4.55
C ILE A 5 5.85 3.43 3.49
N THR A 6 6.59 4.44 3.04
CA THR A 6 6.11 5.31 1.96
C THR A 6 6.51 4.72 0.62
N VAL A 7 5.54 4.45 -0.24
CA VAL A 7 5.75 3.80 -1.54
C VAL A 7 5.38 4.76 -2.65
N LYS A 8 6.25 4.90 -3.65
CA LYS A 8 6.08 5.88 -4.73
C LYS A 8 5.54 5.29 -6.04
N ASN A 9 5.65 3.99 -6.17
CA ASN A 9 5.37 3.23 -7.39
C ASN A 9 5.08 1.77 -7.04
N ILE A 10 4.62 1.00 -8.02
CA ILE A 10 4.23 -0.39 -7.78
C ILE A 10 5.36 -1.31 -7.38
N ASP A 11 6.57 -1.08 -7.86
CA ASP A 11 7.74 -1.85 -7.44
C ASP A 11 7.99 -1.67 -5.93
N GLU A 12 7.95 -0.43 -5.45
CA GLU A 12 8.05 -0.14 -4.02
C GLU A 12 6.86 -0.68 -3.24
N LEU A 13 5.64 -0.59 -3.78
CA LEU A 13 4.46 -1.17 -3.13
C LEU A 13 4.57 -2.70 -3.03
N LYS A 14 5.03 -3.40 -4.08
CA LYS A 14 5.25 -4.85 -4.05
C LYS A 14 6.32 -5.24 -3.05
N LYS A 15 7.40 -4.46 -2.98
CA LYS A 15 8.49 -4.69 -2.03
C LYS A 15 8.02 -4.44 -0.60
N ALA A 16 7.38 -3.30 -0.36
CA ALA A 16 6.75 -2.96 0.90
C ALA A 16 5.75 -4.03 1.34
N ASN A 17 4.93 -4.54 0.44
CA ASN A 17 3.95 -5.59 0.73
C ASN A 17 4.62 -6.92 1.11
N LYS A 18 5.77 -7.25 0.51
CA LYS A 18 6.60 -8.40 0.91
C LYS A 18 7.30 -8.20 2.26
N GLU A 19 7.70 -6.98 2.56
CA GLU A 19 8.40 -6.64 3.81
C GLU A 19 7.44 -6.26 4.96
N ALA A 20 6.18 -5.97 4.64
CA ALA A 20 5.19 -5.46 5.58
C ALA A 20 4.83 -6.51 6.63
N LYS A 21 4.88 -6.06 7.88
CA LYS A 21 4.59 -6.87 9.05
C LYS A 21 3.24 -6.47 9.64
N PRO A 22 2.60 -7.35 10.42
CA PRO A 22 1.39 -6.98 11.15
C PRO A 22 1.64 -5.71 11.98
N GLY A 23 0.83 -4.67 11.75
CA GLY A 23 0.93 -3.37 12.41
C GLY A 23 1.68 -2.29 11.60
N ASP A 24 2.16 -2.63 10.40
CA ASP A 24 2.75 -1.65 9.48
C ASP A 24 1.69 -0.75 8.82
N ILE A 25 2.15 0.43 8.41
CA ILE A 25 1.35 1.43 7.72
C ILE A 25 2.00 1.74 6.37
N ILE A 26 1.39 1.28 5.29
CA ILE A 26 1.84 1.55 3.93
C ILE A 26 1.18 2.85 3.46
N THR A 27 2.00 3.85 3.18
CA THR A 27 1.59 5.17 2.73
C THR A 27 1.84 5.32 1.23
N LEU A 28 0.78 5.38 0.43
CA LEU A 28 0.88 5.61 -1.01
C LEU A 28 1.25 7.06 -1.27
N GLN A 29 2.38 7.30 -1.93
CA GLN A 29 2.77 8.64 -2.34
C GLN A 29 1.71 9.24 -3.27
N ASN A 30 1.50 10.53 -3.09
CA ASN A 30 0.73 11.38 -3.99
C ASN A 30 1.22 11.22 -5.43
N GLY A 31 0.29 11.00 -6.35
CA GLY A 31 0.56 10.73 -7.75
C GLY A 31 -0.55 9.92 -8.41
N GLU A 32 -0.38 9.70 -9.71
CA GLU A 32 -1.23 8.80 -10.50
C GLU A 32 -0.65 7.39 -10.47
N TRP A 33 -1.44 6.46 -9.95
CA TRP A 33 -1.18 5.03 -9.92
C TRP A 33 -1.96 4.41 -11.08
N LYS A 34 -1.36 4.43 -12.26
CA LYS A 34 -1.95 3.89 -13.48
C LYS A 34 -1.54 2.43 -13.70
N ASP A 35 -2.51 1.57 -14.02
CA ASP A 35 -2.28 0.17 -14.38
C ASP A 35 -1.61 -0.64 -13.25
N VAL A 36 -2.14 -0.49 -12.03
CA VAL A 36 -1.49 -1.00 -10.83
C VAL A 36 -2.20 -2.20 -10.21
N THR A 37 -1.44 -3.26 -9.92
CA THR A 37 -1.98 -4.44 -9.21
C THR A 37 -1.49 -4.45 -7.77
N ILE A 38 -2.41 -4.19 -6.85
CA ILE A 38 -2.18 -4.17 -5.41
C ILE A 38 -2.65 -5.52 -4.86
N GLU A 39 -1.69 -6.39 -4.54
CA GLU A 39 -1.96 -7.71 -3.95
C GLU A 39 -1.74 -7.61 -2.45
N LEU A 40 -2.82 -7.56 -1.66
CA LEU A 40 -2.78 -7.44 -0.19
C LEU A 40 -2.44 -8.77 0.48
N ASN A 41 -1.31 -9.39 0.12
CA ASN A 41 -0.79 -10.61 0.73
C ASN A 41 -0.03 -10.34 2.05
N CYS A 42 -0.49 -9.36 2.83
CA CYS A 42 0.11 -9.07 4.12
C CYS A 42 -0.51 -9.95 5.21
N ASN A 43 0.34 -10.57 6.03
CA ASN A 43 -0.10 -11.32 7.19
C ASN A 43 -0.38 -10.35 8.36
N GLY A 44 -1.50 -9.62 8.26
CA GLY A 44 -2.02 -8.83 9.37
C GLY A 44 -2.69 -9.71 10.41
N THR A 45 -2.44 -9.48 11.69
CA THR A 45 -3.21 -10.14 12.76
C THR A 45 -4.37 -9.25 13.18
N LYS A 46 -5.38 -9.83 13.85
CA LYS A 46 -6.54 -9.08 14.36
C LYS A 46 -6.14 -7.95 15.31
N GLU A 47 -5.02 -8.13 16.01
CA GLU A 47 -4.44 -7.15 16.93
C GLU A 47 -3.57 -6.11 16.22
N GLN A 48 -2.98 -6.47 15.08
CA GLN A 48 -2.05 -5.63 14.34
C GLN A 48 -2.32 -5.75 12.82
N PRO A 49 -3.36 -5.06 12.32
CA PRO A 49 -3.67 -5.04 10.89
C PRO A 49 -2.62 -4.24 10.13
N VAL A 50 -2.39 -4.60 8.86
CA VAL A 50 -1.60 -3.77 7.94
C VAL A 50 -2.51 -2.72 7.34
N THR A 51 -2.16 -1.45 7.54
CA THR A 51 -2.99 -0.32 7.11
C THR A 51 -2.42 0.29 5.84
N PHE A 52 -3.24 0.39 4.80
CA PHE A 52 -2.89 1.10 3.58
C PHE A 52 -3.59 2.46 3.59
N LYS A 53 -2.83 3.55 3.44
CA LYS A 53 -3.35 4.92 3.42
C LYS A 53 -2.73 5.72 2.31
N ALA A 54 -3.47 6.70 1.79
CA ALA A 54 -2.89 7.73 0.94
C ALA A 54 -1.99 8.67 1.78
N GLN A 55 -0.92 9.19 1.19
CA GLN A 55 -0.09 10.23 1.82
C GLN A 55 -0.89 11.50 2.05
N ASP A 56 -1.69 11.91 1.06
CA ASP A 56 -2.60 13.05 1.14
C ASP A 56 -3.94 12.66 0.50
N ALA A 57 -5.04 12.94 1.21
CA ALA A 57 -6.38 12.56 0.77
C ALA A 57 -6.72 13.27 -0.55
N GLY A 58 -7.08 12.50 -1.57
CA GLY A 58 -7.43 13.04 -2.90
C GLY A 58 -6.25 13.32 -3.83
N LYS A 59 -5.00 13.11 -3.39
CA LYS A 59 -3.81 13.21 -4.27
C LYS A 59 -3.27 11.88 -4.78
N VAL A 60 -3.88 10.77 -4.38
CA VAL A 60 -3.58 9.43 -4.89
C VAL A 60 -4.69 9.06 -5.86
N LEU A 61 -4.40 9.10 -7.15
CA LEU A 61 -5.36 8.77 -8.21
C LEU A 61 -5.03 7.39 -8.76
N ILE A 62 -5.89 6.40 -8.51
CA ILE A 62 -5.75 5.06 -9.07
C ILE A 62 -6.54 5.01 -10.38
N SER A 63 -5.90 4.67 -11.50
CA SER A 63 -6.50 4.75 -12.84
C SER A 63 -6.00 3.66 -13.79
N GLY A 64 -6.64 3.50 -14.96
CA GLY A 64 -6.27 2.45 -15.92
C GLY A 64 -6.68 1.04 -15.49
N HIS A 65 -5.89 0.02 -15.82
CA HIS A 65 -6.18 -1.38 -15.48
C HIS A 65 -5.66 -1.74 -14.08
N SER A 66 -6.16 -0.99 -13.08
CA SER A 66 -5.75 -1.19 -11.70
C SER A 66 -6.66 -2.21 -10.99
N GLN A 67 -6.06 -3.10 -10.21
CA GLN A 67 -6.77 -4.16 -9.48
C GLN A 67 -6.31 -4.24 -8.03
N LEU A 68 -7.27 -4.35 -7.12
CA LEU A 68 -7.03 -4.71 -5.73
C LEU A 68 -7.40 -6.18 -5.54
N LYS A 69 -6.44 -6.99 -5.10
CA LYS A 69 -6.66 -8.40 -4.75
C LYS A 69 -6.33 -8.61 -3.27
N LEU A 70 -7.21 -9.32 -2.58
CA LEU A 70 -7.00 -9.80 -1.21
C LEU A 70 -6.60 -11.28 -1.26
#